data_AF-A0A4Q3H267-F1
#
_entry.id   AF-A0A4Q3H267-F1
#
_cell.length_a   1.000
_cell.length_b   1.000
_cell.length_c   1.000
_cell.angle_alpha   90.00
_cell.angle_beta   90.00
_cell.angle_gamma   90.00
#
_symmetry.space_group_name_H-M   'P 1'
#
loop_
_entity.id
_entity.type
_entity.pdbx_description
1 polymer ?
#
loop_
_entity_poly.entity_id
_entity_poly.type
_entity_poly.pdbx_seq_one_letter_code
_entity_poly.pdbx_strand_id
1 'polypeptide(L)'
;MTKMIGQRAIASLLSLLGLMILVFFLSRLTGDPAVLFLPIDATEEMKQQFRTLHGLDLPLIEQFARYVWDLLQLDFGESLRKARPAIDVVLEA
;
A
#
# COMPACT_ATOMS: atom_id res chain seq x y z
N MET A 1 21.01 -29.72 2.32
CA MET A 1 19.62 -29.26 2.08
C MET A 1 19.31 -27.94 2.79
N THR A 2 19.64 -27.79 4.08
CA THR A 2 19.43 -26.54 4.86
C THR A 2 20.10 -25.29 4.27
N LYS A 3 21.34 -25.39 3.78
CA LYS A 3 22.04 -24.27 3.10
C LYS A 3 21.30 -23.78 1.85
N MET A 4 20.75 -24.70 1.06
CA MET A 4 19.98 -24.38 -0.15
C MET A 4 18.63 -23.76 0.19
N ILE A 5 17.95 -24.25 1.23
CA ILE A 5 16.69 -23.68 1.72
C ILE A 5 16.92 -22.24 2.22
N GLY A 6 17.98 -21.99 3.00
CA GLY A 6 18.32 -20.65 3.48
C GLY A 6 18.65 -19.68 2.33
N GLN A 7 19.44 -20.12 1.35
CA GLN A 7 19.74 -19.29 0.16
C GLN A 7 18.48 -18.94 -0.64
N ARG A 8 17.57 -19.91 -0.84
CA ARG A 8 16.30 -19.66 -1.54
C ARG A 8 15.39 -18.74 -0.75
N ALA A 9 15.29 -18.90 0.57
CA ALA A 9 14.49 -18.02 1.42
C ALA A 9 14.97 -16.57 1.36
N ILE A 10 16.28 -16.33 1.42
CA ILE A 10 16.86 -14.98 1.28
C ILE A 10 16.57 -14.41 -0.11
N ALA A 11 16.77 -15.19 -1.18
CA ALA A 11 16.47 -14.75 -2.53
C ALA A 11 14.99 -14.37 -2.69
N SER A 12 14.07 -15.20 -2.18
CA SER A 12 12.64 -14.92 -2.19
C SER A 12 12.28 -13.67 -1.38
N LEU A 13 12.88 -13.48 -0.21
CA LEU A 13 12.67 -12.29 0.61
C LEU A 13 13.13 -11.01 -0.11
N LEU A 14 14.29 -11.05 -0.76
CA LEU A 14 14.79 -9.94 -1.56
C LEU A 14 13.88 -9.64 -2.76
N SER A 15 13.39 -10.68 -3.44
CA SER A 15 12.43 -10.50 -4.54
C SER A 15 11.12 -9.89 -4.06
N LEU A 16 10.59 -10.34 -2.92
CA LEU A 16 9.37 -9.77 -2.32
C LEU A 16 9.58 -8.32 -1.91
N LEU A 17 10.69 -8.00 -1.26
CA LEU A 17 11.01 -6.62 -0.90
C LEU A 17 11.10 -5.73 -2.15
N GLY A 18 11.75 -6.20 -3.22
CA GLY A 18 11.81 -5.49 -4.50
C GLY A 18 10.43 -5.26 -5.10
N LEU A 19 9.55 -6.27 -5.07
CA LEU A 19 8.17 -6.15 -5.52
C LEU A 19 7.38 -5.14 -4.67
N MET A 20 7.51 -5.17 -3.34
CA MET A 20 6.83 -4.24 -2.44
C MET A 20 7.24 -2.79 -2.71
N ILE A 21 8.55 -2.54 -2.87
CA ILE A 21 9.08 -1.22 -3.25
C ILE A 21 8.45 -0.79 -4.58
N LEU A 22 8.53 -1.65 -5.60
CA LEU A 22 8.03 -1.33 -6.93
C LEU A 22 6.53 -1.02 -6.93
N VAL A 23 5.71 -1.87 -6.32
CA VAL A 23 4.25 -1.66 -6.21
C VAL A 23 3.94 -0.37 -5.46
N PHE A 24 4.59 -0.13 -4.32
CA PHE A 24 4.36 1.06 -3.52
C PHE A 24 4.67 2.34 -4.31
N PHE A 25 5.88 2.45 -4.89
CA PHE A 25 6.28 3.66 -5.60
C PHE A 25 5.50 3.86 -6.90
N LEU A 26 5.20 2.79 -7.64
CA LEU A 26 4.33 2.90 -8.83
C LEU A 26 2.94 3.42 -8.46
N SER A 27 2.37 2.97 -7.33
CA SER A 27 1.06 3.46 -6.87
C SER A 27 1.06 4.94 -6.47
N ARG A 28 2.22 5.50 -6.10
CA ARG A 28 2.37 6.93 -5.79
C ARG A 28 2.69 7.78 -7.03
N LEU A 29 3.24 7.16 -8.08
CA LEU A 29 3.48 7.82 -9.36
C LEU A 29 2.21 8.03 -10.19
N THR A 30 1.11 7.31 -9.91
CA THR A 30 -0.17 7.49 -10.62
C THR A 30 -0.88 8.81 -10.28
N GLY A 31 -0.43 9.54 -9.26
CA GLY A 31 -1.00 10.82 -8.82
C GLY A 31 -1.51 10.78 -7.38
N ASP A 32 -2.17 11.86 -6.96
CA ASP A 32 -2.73 12.01 -5.62
C ASP A 32 -3.97 11.10 -5.44
N PRO A 33 -3.95 10.12 -4.52
CA PRO A 33 -5.09 9.25 -4.29
C PRO A 33 -6.36 10.02 -3.87
N ALA A 34 -6.25 11.15 -3.17
CA ALA A 34 -7.42 11.96 -2.81
C ALA A 34 -8.19 12.42 -4.06
N VAL A 35 -7.47 12.81 -5.12
CA VAL A 35 -8.07 13.24 -6.38
C VAL A 35 -8.62 12.07 -7.19
N LEU A 36 -8.02 10.89 -7.07
CA LEU A 36 -8.42 9.70 -7.82
C LEU A 36 -9.65 8.99 -7.22
N PHE A 37 -9.87 9.11 -5.91
CA PHE A 37 -10.94 8.39 -5.21
C PHE A 37 -12.10 9.27 -4.76
N LEU A 38 -11.91 10.58 -4.59
CA LEU A 38 -13.00 11.48 -4.26
C LEU A 38 -13.76 11.96 -5.51
N PRO A 39 -15.03 12.38 -5.36
CA PRO A 39 -15.77 13.07 -6.41
C PRO A 39 -15.03 14.29 -6.96
N ILE A 40 -15.25 14.62 -8.24
CA ILE A 40 -14.56 15.72 -8.92
C ILE A 40 -14.86 17.10 -8.30
N ASP A 41 -16.00 17.24 -7.64
CA ASP A 41 -16.49 18.42 -6.93
C ASP A 41 -16.11 18.43 -5.45
N ALA A 42 -15.33 17.44 -4.96
CA ALA A 42 -14.87 17.42 -3.58
C ALA A 42 -14.05 18.67 -3.26
N THR A 43 -14.37 19.30 -2.12
CA THR A 43 -13.67 20.50 -1.65
C THR A 43 -12.23 20.20 -1.28
N GLU A 44 -11.37 21.24 -1.27
CA GLU A 44 -9.97 21.06 -0.84
C GLU A 44 -9.85 20.59 0.61
N GLU A 45 -10.80 20.98 1.46
CA GLU A 45 -10.89 20.49 2.83
C GLU A 45 -11.15 18.98 2.89
N MET A 46 -12.11 18.48 2.09
CA MET A 46 -12.38 17.03 1.99
C MET A 46 -11.17 16.26 1.49
N LYS A 47 -10.45 16.79 0.48
CA LYS A 47 -9.22 16.18 -0.03
C LYS A 47 -8.15 16.11 1.05
N GLN A 48 -7.96 17.20 1.81
CA GLN A 48 -6.97 17.23 2.88
C GLN A 48 -7.31 16.27 4.02
N GLN A 49 -8.58 16.22 4.43
CA GLN A 49 -9.07 15.26 5.42
C GLN A 49 -8.83 13.82 4.95
N PHE A 50 -9.12 13.51 3.69
CA PHE A 50 -8.84 12.19 3.10
C PHE A 50 -7.34 11.86 3.15
N ARG A 51 -6.47 12.81 2.79
CA ARG A 51 -5.02 12.59 2.86
C ARG A 51 -4.58 12.25 4.28
N THR A 52 -4.99 13.03 5.27
CA THR A 52 -4.61 12.82 6.67
C THR A 52 -5.18 11.51 7.23
N LEU A 53 -6.44 11.18 6.95
CA LEU A 53 -7.06 9.92 7.39
C LEU A 53 -6.34 8.68 6.84
N HIS A 54 -5.81 8.77 5.62
CA HIS A 54 -5.09 7.68 4.96
C HIS A 54 -3.56 7.82 5.03
N GLY A 55 -3.04 8.77 5.82
CA GLY A 55 -1.60 9.01 5.97
C GLY A 55 -0.87 9.39 4.67
N LEU A 56 -1.58 9.92 3.68
CA LEU A 56 -1.05 10.30 2.37
C LEU A 56 -0.27 11.63 2.41
N ASP A 57 -0.44 12.40 3.49
CA ASP A 57 0.28 13.64 3.80
C ASP A 57 1.61 13.40 4.52
N LEU A 58 1.90 12.16 4.95
CA LEU A 58 3.16 11.79 5.60
C LEU A 58 4.33 11.74 4.59
N PRO A 59 5.59 11.88 5.04
CA PRO A 59 6.75 11.63 4.19
C PRO A 59 6.70 10.24 3.55
N LEU A 60 7.12 10.11 2.28
CA LEU A 60 7.04 8.84 1.54
C LEU A 60 7.72 7.66 2.25
N ILE A 61 8.82 7.92 2.97
CA ILE A 61 9.53 6.89 3.74
C ILE A 61 8.67 6.38 4.90
N GLU A 62 7.92 7.26 5.57
CA GLU A 62 7.01 6.87 6.65
C GLU A 62 5.81 6.09 6.10
N GLN A 63 5.24 6.55 4.98
CA GLN A 63 4.18 5.81 4.28
C GLN A 63 4.63 4.39 3.89
N PHE A 64 5.84 4.26 3.35
CA PHE A 64 6.40 2.96 2.97
C PHE A 64 6.67 2.08 4.20
N ALA A 65 7.21 2.64 5.28
CA ALA A 65 7.46 1.91 6.51
C ALA A 65 6.15 1.34 7.11
N ARG A 66 5.07 2.14 7.14
CA ARG A 66 3.74 1.69 7.56
C ARG A 66 3.21 0.57 6.66
N TYR A 67 3.27 0.76 5.34
CA TYR A 67 2.87 -0.26 4.36
C TYR A 67 3.60 -1.59 4.55
N VAL A 68 4.93 -1.55 4.75
CA VAL A 68 5.73 -2.76 5.02
C VAL A 68 5.35 -3.39 6.36
N TRP A 69 5.17 -2.56 7.40
CA TRP A 69 4.78 -3.03 8.72
C TRP A 69 3.45 -3.78 8.67
N ASP A 70 2.41 -3.17 8.12
CA ASP A 70 1.07 -3.76 8.02
C ASP A 70 1.10 -5.09 7.25
N LEU A 71 1.81 -5.14 6.12
CA LEU A 71 1.98 -6.37 5.34
C LEU A 71 2.70 -7.49 6.09
N LEU A 72 3.69 -7.17 6.94
CA LEU A 72 4.34 -8.17 7.79
C LEU A 72 3.39 -8.74 8.86
N GLN A 73 2.35 -7.99 9.24
CA GLN A 73 1.27 -8.47 10.11
C GLN A 73 0.12 -9.14 9.34
N LEU A 74 0.25 -9.31 8.03
CA LEU A 74 -0.83 -9.77 7.14
C LEU A 74 -2.05 -8.85 7.17
N ASP A 75 -1.84 -7.58 7.52
CA ASP A 75 -2.85 -6.54 7.39
C ASP A 75 -2.69 -5.88 6.01
N PHE A 76 -3.70 -6.03 5.17
CA PHE A 76 -3.76 -5.46 3.82
C PHE A 76 -4.54 -4.14 3.79
N GLY A 77 -5.08 -3.72 4.93
CA GLY A 77 -5.92 -2.54 5.07
C GLY A 77 -7.26 -2.65 4.35
N GLU A 78 -7.90 -1.50 4.16
CA GLU A 78 -9.17 -1.37 3.47
C GLU A 78 -9.00 -0.92 2.01
N SER A 79 -9.89 -1.41 1.16
CA SER A 79 -10.01 -0.92 -0.21
C SER A 79 -10.57 0.50 -0.22
N LEU A 80 -9.78 1.47 -0.69
CA LEU A 80 -10.23 2.87 -0.89
C LEU A 80 -11.45 2.99 -1.84
N ARG A 81 -11.69 1.99 -2.70
CA ARG A 81 -12.80 1.99 -3.65
C ARG A 81 -14.08 1.35 -3.10
N LYS A 82 -13.93 0.33 -2.25
CA LYS A 82 -15.04 -0.52 -1.79
C LYS A 82 -15.34 -0.39 -0.30
N ALA A 83 -14.53 0.36 0.45
CA ALA A 83 -14.70 0.60 1.88
C ALA A 83 -14.91 -0.69 2.69
N ARG A 84 -14.09 -1.71 2.41
CA ARG A 84 -14.06 -3.01 3.08
C ARG A 84 -12.66 -3.63 2.98
N PRO A 85 -12.34 -4.71 3.71
CA PRO A 85 -11.01 -5.31 3.69
C PRO A 85 -10.51 -5.57 2.27
N ALA A 86 -9.28 -5.13 1.97
CA ALA A 86 -8.71 -5.21 0.63
C ALA A 86 -8.53 -6.67 0.17
N ILE A 87 -8.22 -7.58 1.10
CA ILE A 87 -8.05 -9.00 0.81
C ILE A 87 -9.35 -9.63 0.28
N ASP A 88 -10.50 -9.30 0.88
CA ASP A 88 -11.80 -9.81 0.45
C ASP A 88 -12.14 -9.33 -0.97
N VAL A 89 -11.82 -8.07 -1.28
CA VAL A 89 -12.01 -7.51 -2.62
C VAL A 89 -11.19 -8.25 -3.67
N VAL A 90 -9.96 -8.66 -3.34
CA VAL A 90 -9.08 -9.39 -4.27
C VAL A 90 -9.52 -10.84 -4.43
N LEU A 91 -9.98 -11.49 -3.36
CA LEU A 91 -10.40 -12.90 -3.39
C LEU A 91 -11.73 -13.11 -4.13
N GLU A 92 -12.57 -12.09 -4.21
CA GLU A 92 -13.84 -12.11 -4.97
C GLU A 92 -13.69 -11.76 -6.46
N ALA A 93 -12.54 -11.22 -6.88
CA ALA A 93 -12.27 -10.76 -8.25
C ALA A 93 -11.89 -11.91 -9.19
#